data_AF-A0A7X5TIE6-F1
#
_entry.id   AF-A0A7X5TIE6-F1
#
_cell.length_a   1.000
_cell.length_b   1.000
_cell.length_c   1.000
_cell.angle_alpha   90.00
_cell.angle_beta   90.00
_cell.angle_gamma   90.00
#
_symmetry.space_group_name_H-M   'P 1'
#
loop_
_entity.id
_entity.type
_entity.pdbx_description
1 polymer ?
#
loop_
_entity_poly.entity_id
_entity_poly.type
_entity_poly.pdbx_seq_one_letter_code
_entity_poly.pdbx_strand_id
1 'polypeptide(L)'
;MNNEVEPIDYRLEVELNKCSADLLINGLLIFSYYDKKPMNTLIGVGEYLKSENNTIQFYSWPSNRDSDIFDSDSKCNFILKARNRFETPNLKSVITINYHPNDSIAYNTSVSALNVRLDNEQWGKLLGRNSIIHDSKKEYYHYSQAFNIKKDYPTWNCVNSYQFSENKETIDSLPENHQLALINAYKEYWELLKNKNLEGLKNSIKNY
;
A
#
# COMPACT_ATOMS: atom_id res chain seq x y z
N MET A 1 21.44 -4.70 -19.12
CA MET A 1 21.04 -4.36 -17.73
C MET A 1 21.09 -5.65 -16.95
N ASN A 2 21.72 -5.66 -15.76
CA ASN A 2 21.69 -6.84 -14.90
C ASN A 2 20.26 -7.01 -14.37
N ASN A 3 19.56 -8.03 -14.86
CA ASN A 3 18.20 -8.41 -14.48
C ASN A 3 18.21 -9.21 -13.17
N GLU A 4 18.89 -8.69 -12.14
CA GLU A 4 18.89 -9.34 -10.82
C GLU A 4 17.55 -9.08 -10.14
N VAL A 5 16.91 -10.17 -9.70
CA VAL A 5 15.64 -10.13 -8.96
C VAL A 5 15.82 -9.34 -7.68
N GLU A 6 14.91 -8.41 -7.42
CA GLU A 6 15.00 -7.56 -6.23
C GLU A 6 14.90 -8.39 -4.94
N PRO A 7 15.96 -8.45 -4.10
CA PRO A 7 15.94 -9.23 -2.87
C PRO A 7 14.90 -8.74 -1.87
N ILE A 8 14.54 -7.45 -1.90
CA ILE A 8 13.66 -6.87 -0.90
C ILE A 8 12.19 -6.86 -1.36
N ASP A 9 11.30 -7.37 -0.51
CA ASP A 9 9.85 -7.39 -0.72
C ASP A 9 9.17 -6.50 0.32
N TYR A 10 8.56 -5.39 -0.09
CA TYR A 10 7.69 -4.57 0.76
C TYR A 10 6.23 -4.88 0.47
N ARG A 11 5.47 -5.17 1.53
CA ARG A 11 4.03 -5.42 1.47
C ARG A 11 3.28 -4.62 2.51
N LEU A 12 2.02 -4.34 2.24
CA LEU A 12 1.13 -3.64 3.15
C LEU A 12 0.00 -4.59 3.53
N GLU A 13 -0.03 -4.97 4.81
CA GLU A 13 -1.16 -5.68 5.39
C GLU A 13 -2.20 -4.66 5.83
N VAL A 14 -3.46 -4.93 5.46
CA VAL A 14 -4.61 -4.07 5.74
C VAL A 14 -5.63 -4.91 6.48
N GLU A 15 -6.01 -4.49 7.68
CA GLU A 15 -7.04 -5.15 8.50
C GLU A 15 -8.12 -4.15 8.88
N LEU A 16 -9.32 -4.36 8.34
CA LEU A 16 -10.48 -3.51 8.59
C LEU A 16 -11.59 -4.30 9.29
N ASN A 17 -12.23 -3.67 10.28
CA ASN A 17 -13.48 -4.13 10.87
C ASN A 17 -14.39 -2.92 11.06
N LYS A 18 -15.59 -2.95 10.48
CA LYS A 18 -16.58 -1.85 10.52
C LYS A 18 -16.02 -0.47 10.11
N CYS A 19 -14.91 -0.50 9.37
CA CYS A 19 -14.18 0.66 8.90
C CYS A 19 -14.11 0.61 7.38
N SER A 20 -14.54 1.68 6.74
CA SER A 20 -14.26 1.96 5.33
C SER A 20 -12.96 2.75 5.25
N ALA A 21 -12.10 2.45 4.28
CA ALA A 21 -10.84 3.16 4.12
C ALA A 21 -10.37 3.26 2.68
N ASP A 22 -9.74 4.39 2.37
CA ASP A 22 -8.84 4.58 1.23
C ASP A 22 -7.41 4.69 1.76
N LEU A 23 -6.48 4.06 1.07
CA LEU A 23 -5.09 3.98 1.45
C LEU A 23 -4.20 4.37 0.28
N LEU A 24 -3.37 5.39 0.51
CA LEU A 24 -2.50 5.97 -0.48
C LEU A 24 -1.04 5.83 -0.06
N ILE A 25 -0.17 5.56 -1.04
CA ILE A 25 1.28 5.67 -0.89
C ILE A 25 1.78 6.70 -1.89
N ASN A 26 2.50 7.71 -1.41
CA ASN A 26 3.06 8.78 -2.24
C ASN A 26 2.00 9.48 -3.12
N GLY A 27 0.77 9.60 -2.59
CA GLY A 27 -0.38 10.20 -3.29
C GLY A 27 -1.09 9.28 -4.29
N LEU A 28 -0.62 8.04 -4.50
CA LEU A 28 -1.29 7.06 -5.34
C LEU A 28 -2.22 6.18 -4.48
N LEU A 29 -3.47 6.04 -4.91
CA LEU A 29 -4.45 5.14 -4.29
C LEU A 29 -4.08 3.68 -4.56
N ILE A 30 -3.75 2.94 -3.49
CA ILE A 30 -3.34 1.53 -3.55
C ILE A 30 -4.49 0.60 -3.18
N PHE A 31 -5.40 1.06 -2.33
CA PHE A 31 -6.49 0.26 -1.82
C PHE A 31 -7.69 1.13 -1.42
N SER A 32 -8.89 0.62 -1.71
CA SER A 32 -10.17 1.18 -1.32
C SER A 32 -11.10 0.07 -0.86
N TYR A 33 -11.77 0.27 0.27
CA TYR A 33 -12.76 -0.66 0.79
C TYR A 33 -13.87 0.05 1.53
N TYR A 34 -15.11 -0.26 1.16
CA TYR A 34 -16.30 0.47 1.59
C TYR A 34 -17.46 -0.42 2.05
N ASP A 35 -17.21 -1.72 2.23
CA ASP A 35 -18.21 -2.68 2.68
C ASP A 35 -18.22 -2.78 4.22
N LYS A 36 -19.30 -3.32 4.78
CA LYS A 36 -19.54 -3.49 6.23
C LYS A 36 -18.84 -4.70 6.81
N LYS A 37 -18.37 -5.62 5.96
CA LYS A 37 -17.71 -6.84 6.40
C LYS A 37 -16.28 -6.56 6.86
N PRO A 38 -15.72 -7.38 7.75
CA PRO A 38 -14.30 -7.35 8.02
C PRO A 38 -13.50 -7.71 6.77
N MET A 39 -12.34 -7.12 6.61
CA MET A 39 -11.43 -7.36 5.50
C MET A 39 -10.00 -7.50 6.01
N ASN A 40 -9.30 -8.52 5.53
CA ASN A 40 -7.86 -8.66 5.70
C ASN A 40 -7.24 -8.92 4.33
N THR A 41 -6.26 -8.12 3.95
CA THR A 41 -5.52 -8.32 2.70
C THR A 41 -4.06 -7.94 2.84
N LEU A 42 -3.23 -8.45 1.93
CA LEU A 42 -1.81 -8.22 1.85
C LEU A 42 -1.44 -7.82 0.43
N ILE A 43 -0.96 -6.58 0.26
CA ILE A 43 -0.73 -5.97 -1.05
C ILE A 43 0.77 -5.72 -1.24
N GLY A 44 1.33 -6.07 -2.39
CA GLY A 44 2.70 -5.68 -2.75
C GLY A 44 2.77 -4.19 -3.02
N VAL A 45 3.69 -3.46 -2.36
CA VAL A 45 3.77 -2.00 -2.49
C VAL A 45 5.13 -1.46 -2.90
N GLY A 46 6.10 -2.35 -3.12
CA GLY A 46 7.47 -1.98 -3.46
C GLY A 46 7.58 -1.00 -4.64
N GLU A 47 6.75 -1.18 -5.67
CA GLU A 47 6.73 -0.34 -6.87
C GLU A 47 6.28 1.11 -6.62
N TYR A 48 5.63 1.38 -5.49
CA TYR A 48 5.17 2.71 -5.12
C TYR A 48 6.14 3.43 -4.18
N LEU A 49 7.25 2.77 -3.79
CA LEU A 49 8.18 3.27 -2.78
C LEU A 49 9.48 3.79 -3.38
N LYS A 50 10.04 4.79 -2.68
CA LYS A 50 11.38 5.34 -2.86
C LYS A 50 12.20 5.01 -1.62
N SER A 51 13.52 5.12 -1.66
CA SER A 51 14.34 4.89 -0.46
C SER A 51 14.03 5.88 0.67
N GLU A 52 13.72 7.13 0.32
CA GLU A 52 13.47 8.22 1.27
C GLU A 52 12.21 9.03 0.94
N ASN A 53 11.67 9.71 1.96
CA ASN A 53 10.55 10.65 1.89
C ASN A 53 9.27 10.05 1.30
N ASN A 54 8.97 8.79 1.66
CA ASN A 54 7.67 8.21 1.36
C ASN A 54 6.61 8.77 2.30
N THR A 55 5.36 8.71 1.85
CA THR A 55 4.20 9.02 2.67
C THR A 55 3.17 7.90 2.53
N ILE A 56 2.67 7.40 3.65
CA ILE A 56 1.45 6.58 3.70
C ILE A 56 0.32 7.45 4.24
N GLN A 57 -0.82 7.46 3.56
CA GLN A 57 -1.97 8.25 3.93
C GLN A 57 -3.20 7.36 3.94
N PHE A 58 -4.09 7.56 4.90
CA PHE A 58 -5.40 6.94 4.84
C PHE A 58 -6.50 7.96 5.06
N TYR A 59 -7.64 7.68 4.44
CA TYR A 59 -8.93 8.30 4.72
C TYR A 59 -9.83 7.20 5.25
N SER A 60 -10.53 7.45 6.35
CA SER A 60 -11.42 6.47 6.98
C SER A 60 -12.79 7.05 7.26
N TRP A 61 -13.78 6.18 7.13
CA TRP A 61 -15.19 6.43 7.40
C TRP A 61 -15.77 5.26 8.19
N PRO A 62 -16.84 5.47 8.98
CA PRO A 62 -17.61 4.35 9.49
C PRO A 62 -18.23 3.58 8.32
N SER A 63 -18.29 2.26 8.44
CA SER A 63 -18.74 1.40 7.34
C SER A 63 -20.21 1.56 6.93
N ASN A 64 -21.05 2.14 7.78
CA ASN A 64 -22.41 2.51 7.41
C ASN A 64 -22.48 3.77 6.54
N ARG A 65 -21.49 4.66 6.62
CA ARG A 65 -21.40 5.93 5.87
C ARG A 65 -22.60 6.85 6.04
N ASP A 66 -23.35 6.68 7.13
CA ASP A 66 -24.53 7.47 7.46
C ASP A 66 -24.19 8.61 8.45
N SER A 67 -22.95 8.66 8.94
CA SER A 67 -22.42 9.65 9.89
C SER A 67 -20.89 9.68 9.88
N ASP A 68 -20.28 10.54 10.70
CA ASP A 68 -18.85 10.62 11.02
C ASP A 68 -18.49 9.91 12.34
N ILE A 69 -19.37 9.03 12.82
CA ILE A 69 -19.27 8.32 14.12
C ILE A 69 -19.10 6.83 13.87
N PHE A 70 -18.08 6.22 14.49
CA PHE A 70 -17.77 4.81 14.35
C PHE A 70 -18.42 3.96 15.44
N ASP A 71 -18.64 2.68 15.14
CA ASP A 71 -18.93 1.68 16.16
C ASP A 71 -17.71 1.51 17.08
N SER A 72 -17.92 1.20 18.35
CA SER A 72 -16.85 1.13 19.37
C SER A 72 -15.80 0.02 19.15
N ASP A 73 -16.10 -0.99 18.32
CA ASP A 73 -15.20 -2.07 17.92
C ASP A 73 -14.59 -1.86 16.52
N SER A 74 -14.67 -0.63 15.99
CA SER A 74 -14.11 -0.30 14.68
C SER A 74 -12.58 -0.35 14.69
N LYS A 75 -12.02 -0.88 13.60
CA LYS A 75 -10.58 -1.12 13.44
C LYS A 75 -10.17 -0.80 12.02
N CYS A 76 -9.16 0.06 11.86
CA CYS A 76 -8.51 0.38 10.60
C CYS A 76 -6.99 0.27 10.81
N ASN A 77 -6.43 -0.91 10.54
CA ASN A 77 -5.01 -1.16 10.76
C ASN A 77 -4.26 -1.35 9.44
N PHE A 78 -3.09 -0.73 9.38
CA PHE A 78 -2.20 -0.74 8.22
C PHE A 78 -0.79 -1.06 8.70
N ILE A 79 -0.22 -2.16 8.23
CA ILE A 79 1.08 -2.65 8.68
C ILE A 79 1.98 -2.80 7.46
N LEU A 80 2.96 -1.92 7.33
CA LEU A 80 4.03 -2.08 6.35
C LEU A 80 4.94 -3.21 6.82
N LYS A 81 5.10 -4.22 5.98
CA LYS A 81 5.94 -5.39 6.22
C LYS A 81 7.05 -5.47 5.17
N ALA A 82 8.17 -6.05 5.56
CA ALA A 82 9.29 -6.30 4.67
C ALA A 82 9.96 -7.66 4.90
N ARG A 83 10.64 -8.17 3.88
CA ARG A 83 11.56 -9.30 3.99
C ARG A 83 12.66 -9.22 2.94
N ASN A 84 13.76 -9.91 3.21
CA ASN A 84 14.68 -10.34 2.15
C ASN A 84 14.20 -11.71 1.64
N ARG A 85 13.78 -11.79 0.38
CA ARG A 85 13.24 -12.99 -0.28
C ARG A 85 14.18 -14.19 -0.26
N PHE A 86 15.49 -13.94 -0.20
CA PHE A 86 16.53 -14.98 -0.25
C PHE A 86 17.03 -15.40 1.13
N GLU A 87 16.85 -14.57 2.15
CA GLU A 87 17.26 -14.89 3.52
C GLU A 87 16.12 -15.45 4.37
N THR A 88 14.89 -14.98 4.15
CA THR A 88 13.75 -15.41 4.97
C THR A 88 12.42 -15.41 4.21
N PRO A 89 11.60 -16.47 4.36
CA PRO A 89 10.26 -16.47 3.79
C PRO A 89 9.30 -15.51 4.53
N ASN A 90 9.60 -15.15 5.78
CA ASN A 90 8.67 -14.47 6.67
C ASN A 90 8.74 -12.95 6.55
N LEU A 91 7.57 -12.34 6.36
CA LEU A 91 7.39 -10.89 6.42
C LEU A 91 7.47 -10.41 7.87
N LYS A 92 8.30 -9.40 8.11
CA LYS A 92 8.42 -8.73 9.41
C LYS A 92 7.74 -7.37 9.34
N SER A 93 7.01 -7.01 10.40
CA SER A 93 6.46 -5.65 10.53
C SER A 93 7.61 -4.63 10.58
N VAL A 94 7.42 -3.53 9.86
CA VAL A 94 8.33 -2.40 9.77
C VAL A 94 7.68 -1.20 10.43
N ILE A 95 6.49 -0.82 9.97
CA ILE A 95 5.70 0.27 10.53
C ILE A 95 4.28 -0.25 10.75
N THR A 96 3.74 -0.03 11.93
CA THR A 96 2.35 -0.33 12.26
C THR A 96 1.60 0.96 12.52
N ILE A 97 0.47 1.14 11.83
CA ILE A 97 -0.52 2.20 12.04
C ILE A 97 -1.81 1.53 12.44
N ASN A 98 -2.20 1.65 13.71
CA ASN A 98 -3.46 1.12 14.22
C ASN A 98 -4.39 2.28 14.55
N TYR A 99 -5.51 2.37 13.84
CA TYR A 99 -6.56 3.33 14.12
C TYR A 99 -7.81 2.61 14.62
N HIS A 100 -8.19 2.84 15.87
CA HIS A 100 -9.36 2.24 16.51
C HIS A 100 -10.34 3.35 16.90
N PRO A 101 -11.11 3.89 15.95
CA PRO A 101 -12.12 4.90 16.25
C PRO A 101 -13.33 4.30 16.98
N ASN A 102 -14.13 5.16 17.60
CA ASN A 102 -15.38 4.84 18.26
C ASN A 102 -16.42 5.94 18.03
N ASP A 103 -17.40 6.01 18.93
CA ASP A 103 -18.54 6.89 18.84
C ASP A 103 -18.27 8.35 19.27
N SER A 104 -17.01 8.71 19.54
CA SER A 104 -16.62 10.05 19.98
C SER A 104 -15.63 10.71 19.02
N ILE A 105 -16.05 11.81 18.40
CA ILE A 105 -15.20 12.64 17.52
C ILE A 105 -13.93 13.12 18.27
N ALA A 106 -14.07 13.49 19.54
CA ALA A 106 -12.94 13.93 20.37
C ALA A 106 -11.93 12.79 20.60
N TYR A 107 -12.42 11.56 20.78
CA TYR A 107 -11.55 10.39 20.88
C TYR A 107 -10.92 10.04 19.53
N ASN A 108 -11.71 10.04 18.45
CA ASN A 108 -11.29 9.72 17.10
C ASN A 108 -10.22 10.65 16.54
N THR A 109 -10.09 11.85 17.11
CA THR A 109 -9.04 12.83 16.79
C THR A 109 -7.83 12.80 17.74
N SER A 110 -7.88 11.96 18.77
CA SER A 110 -6.85 11.86 19.81
C SER A 110 -5.74 10.86 19.47
N VAL A 111 -4.60 10.99 20.17
CA VAL A 111 -3.50 10.01 20.13
C VAL A 111 -3.90 8.65 20.71
N SER A 112 -5.02 8.55 21.44
CA SER A 112 -5.49 7.28 22.00
C SER A 112 -6.18 6.41 20.96
N ALA A 113 -6.83 7.02 19.96
CA ALA A 113 -7.43 6.29 18.85
C ALA A 113 -6.37 5.82 17.83
N LEU A 114 -5.22 6.49 17.75
CA LEU A 114 -4.18 6.25 16.75
C LEU A 114 -2.84 5.88 17.37
N ASN A 115 -2.41 4.64 17.16
CA ASN A 115 -1.08 4.17 17.53
C ASN A 115 -0.20 3.97 16.30
N VAL A 116 0.88 4.75 16.18
CA VAL A 116 1.89 4.61 15.14
C VAL A 116 3.25 4.28 15.75
N ARG A 117 3.82 3.16 15.30
CA ARG A 117 5.08 2.63 15.81
C ARG A 117 5.98 2.12 14.68
N LEU A 118 7.28 2.23 14.92
CA LEU A 118 8.32 1.59 14.13
C LEU A 118 8.67 0.27 14.83
N ASP A 119 8.41 -0.84 14.15
CA ASP A 119 8.65 -2.19 14.68
C ASP A 119 10.06 -2.70 14.32
N ASN A 120 10.66 -2.20 13.23
CA ASN A 120 11.98 -2.65 12.80
C ASN A 120 12.77 -1.55 12.08
N GLU A 121 13.76 -0.98 12.80
CA GLU A 121 14.61 0.11 12.31
C GLU A 121 15.55 -0.29 11.16
N GLN A 122 15.80 -1.59 10.97
CA GLN A 122 16.64 -2.07 9.86
C GLN A 122 15.94 -1.94 8.50
N TRP A 123 14.59 -1.89 8.50
CA TRP A 123 13.78 -1.87 7.29
C TRP A 123 13.13 -0.52 6.99
N GLY A 124 13.14 0.40 7.95
CA GLY A 124 12.58 1.73 7.74
C GLY A 124 12.74 2.65 8.95
N LYS A 125 12.26 3.88 8.79
CA LYS A 125 12.32 4.93 9.80
C LYS A 125 11.11 5.84 9.68
N LEU A 126 10.46 6.15 10.80
CA LEU A 126 9.39 7.16 10.84
C LEU A 126 9.96 8.58 10.80
N LEU A 127 9.34 9.44 10.01
CA LEU A 127 9.68 10.86 9.92
C LEU A 127 8.57 11.69 10.58
N GLY A 128 8.77 12.01 11.85
CA GLY A 128 7.81 12.78 12.64
C GLY A 128 6.52 12.02 12.95
N ARG A 129 5.59 12.72 13.59
CA ARG A 129 4.22 12.26 13.87
C ARG A 129 3.25 13.36 13.48
N ASN A 130 2.25 13.00 12.70
CA ASN A 130 1.12 13.88 12.42
C ASN A 130 -0.03 13.59 13.39
N SER A 131 -1.01 14.48 13.45
CA SER A 131 -2.30 14.22 14.05
C SER A 131 -3.27 13.70 13.00
N ILE A 132 -4.28 12.95 13.43
CA ILE A 132 -5.43 12.66 12.58
C ILE A 132 -6.32 13.91 12.50
N ILE A 133 -6.91 14.14 11.34
CA ILE A 133 -7.71 15.33 11.07
C ILE A 133 -9.11 14.89 10.65
N HIS A 134 -10.12 15.50 11.25
CA HIS A 134 -11.52 15.27 10.95
C HIS A 134 -12.06 16.33 9.97
N ASP A 135 -12.64 15.90 8.86
CA ASP A 135 -13.39 16.76 7.94
C ASP A 135 -14.89 16.53 8.17
N SER A 136 -15.52 17.41 8.93
CA SER A 136 -16.95 17.30 9.27
C SER A 136 -17.89 17.58 8.10
N LYS A 137 -17.41 18.17 7.00
CA LYS A 137 -18.25 18.42 5.81
C LYS A 137 -18.34 17.19 4.93
N LYS A 138 -17.27 16.38 4.92
CA LYS A 138 -17.17 15.16 4.13
C LYS A 138 -17.20 13.88 4.98
N GLU A 139 -17.41 14.04 6.29
CA GLU A 139 -17.64 13.00 7.28
C GLU A 139 -16.53 11.94 7.30
N TYR A 140 -15.27 12.37 7.26
CA TYR A 140 -14.12 11.46 7.27
C TYR A 140 -12.98 11.90 8.17
N TYR A 141 -12.13 10.93 8.50
CA TYR A 141 -10.89 11.14 9.22
C TYR A 141 -9.73 10.84 8.30
N HIS A 142 -8.70 11.66 8.33
CA HIS A 142 -7.51 11.45 7.51
C HIS A 142 -6.23 11.55 8.32
N TYR A 143 -5.28 10.73 7.93
CA TYR A 143 -3.96 10.68 8.53
C TYR A 143 -2.90 10.52 7.46
N SER A 144 -1.71 11.04 7.75
CA SER A 144 -0.54 10.94 6.88
C SER A 144 0.67 10.63 7.75
N GLN A 145 1.52 9.70 7.34
CA GLN A 145 2.78 9.40 8.00
C GLN A 145 3.91 9.34 6.98
N ALA A 146 4.92 10.19 7.18
CA ALA A 146 6.13 10.17 6.39
C ALA A 146 7.11 9.10 6.91
N PHE A 147 7.83 8.43 6.01
CA PHE A 147 8.80 7.40 6.38
C PHE A 147 9.88 7.19 5.31
N ASN A 148 11.01 6.67 5.77
CA ASN A 148 12.05 6.11 4.90
C ASN A 148 12.00 4.59 4.99
N ILE A 149 12.47 3.93 3.93
CA ILE A 149 12.70 2.49 3.90
C ILE A 149 14.22 2.23 3.85
N LYS A 150 14.60 0.96 3.71
CA LYS A 150 16.00 0.57 3.61
C LYS A 150 16.66 1.27 2.40
N LYS A 151 17.84 1.87 2.61
CA LYS A 151 18.47 2.77 1.64
C LYS A 151 18.93 2.09 0.35
N ASP A 152 19.32 0.83 0.45
CA ASP A 152 19.75 -0.02 -0.65
C ASP A 152 18.58 -0.61 -1.44
N TYR A 153 17.33 -0.27 -1.10
CA TYR A 153 16.17 -0.60 -1.93
C TYR A 153 16.31 0.11 -3.28
N PRO A 154 16.62 -0.59 -4.37
CA PRO A 154 16.65 0.04 -5.67
C PRO A 154 15.20 0.36 -6.01
N THR A 155 14.97 1.60 -6.43
CA THR A 155 13.65 2.05 -6.87
C THR A 155 13.13 1.03 -7.88
N TRP A 156 12.01 0.38 -7.55
CA TRP A 156 11.54 -0.78 -8.29
C TRP A 156 11.27 -0.39 -9.75
N ASN A 157 11.84 -1.13 -10.68
CA ASN A 157 11.52 -1.06 -12.11
C ASN A 157 10.92 -2.41 -12.51
N CYS A 158 9.88 -2.40 -13.36
CA CYS A 158 9.16 -3.60 -13.81
C CYS A 158 10.08 -4.72 -14.36
N VAL A 159 11.22 -4.37 -14.94
CA VAL A 159 12.25 -5.30 -15.45
C VAL A 159 12.93 -6.15 -14.35
N ASN A 160 12.77 -5.79 -13.07
CA ASN A 160 13.34 -6.49 -11.92
C ASN A 160 12.28 -7.26 -11.11
N SER A 161 11.04 -7.37 -11.62
CA SER A 161 9.97 -8.14 -10.98
C SER A 161 10.22 -9.63 -11.06
N TYR A 162 9.90 -10.36 -9.98
CA TYR A 162 9.96 -11.82 -9.94
C TYR A 162 9.03 -12.49 -10.97
N GLN A 163 7.82 -11.93 -11.20
CA GLN A 163 6.90 -12.45 -12.22
C GLN A 163 7.36 -12.21 -13.67
N PHE A 164 8.31 -11.30 -13.87
CA PHE A 164 8.81 -10.89 -15.20
C PHE A 164 10.29 -11.17 -15.39
N SER A 165 10.92 -11.89 -14.45
CA SER A 165 12.33 -12.24 -14.53
C SER A 165 12.53 -13.29 -15.62
N GLU A 166 13.44 -13.01 -16.57
CA GLU A 166 13.85 -13.99 -17.58
C GLU A 166 14.67 -15.16 -16.97
N ASN A 167 14.97 -15.10 -15.67
CA ASN A 167 15.81 -16.08 -14.99
C ASN A 167 14.95 -17.26 -14.48
N LYS A 168 15.13 -18.42 -15.11
CA LYS A 168 14.25 -19.61 -15.03
C LYS A 168 14.24 -20.37 -13.69
N GLU A 169 14.87 -19.85 -12.63
CA GLU A 169 14.94 -20.52 -11.32
C GLU A 169 13.80 -20.12 -10.36
N THR A 170 12.83 -19.35 -10.83
CA THR A 170 11.70 -18.87 -10.02
C THR A 170 10.53 -19.87 -9.97
N ILE A 171 10.12 -20.23 -8.74
CA ILE A 171 9.26 -21.37 -8.38
C ILE A 171 7.78 -21.23 -8.80
N ASP A 172 7.29 -20.03 -9.15
CA ASP A 172 5.89 -19.78 -9.55
C ASP A 172 5.80 -18.97 -10.85
N SER A 173 6.60 -19.34 -11.85
CA SER A 173 6.61 -18.64 -13.14
C SER A 173 5.33 -18.99 -13.93
N LEU A 174 4.58 -17.98 -14.38
CA LEU A 174 3.47 -18.19 -15.33
C LEU A 174 3.99 -18.96 -16.56
N PRO A 175 3.15 -19.69 -17.31
CA PRO A 175 3.56 -20.20 -18.62
C PRO A 175 4.20 -19.11 -19.48
N GLU A 176 5.26 -19.43 -20.22
CA GLU A 176 6.11 -18.47 -20.95
C GLU A 176 5.31 -17.51 -21.86
N ASN A 177 4.27 -18.05 -22.51
CA ASN A 177 3.33 -17.28 -23.32
C ASN A 177 2.54 -16.23 -22.50
N HIS A 178 2.18 -16.53 -21.26
CA HIS A 178 1.48 -15.61 -20.36
C HIS A 178 2.42 -14.58 -19.76
N GLN A 179 3.67 -14.95 -19.46
CA GLN A 179 4.70 -13.99 -19.07
C GLN A 179 4.96 -12.97 -20.18
N LEU A 180 5.18 -13.44 -21.42
CA LEU A 180 5.37 -12.58 -22.59
C LEU A 180 4.18 -11.64 -22.83
N ALA A 181 2.95 -12.16 -22.74
CA ALA A 181 1.75 -11.36 -22.89
C ALA A 181 1.67 -10.26 -21.82
N LEU A 182 1.96 -10.59 -20.57
CA LEU A 182 1.90 -9.65 -19.44
C LEU A 182 3.03 -8.59 -19.51
N ILE A 183 4.24 -8.97 -19.92
CA ILE A 183 5.36 -8.06 -20.18
C ILE A 183 5.01 -7.08 -21.30
N ASN A 184 4.44 -7.58 -22.41
CA ASN A 184 4.08 -6.74 -23.55
C ASN A 184 2.97 -5.76 -23.18
N ALA A 185 1.93 -6.23 -22.47
CA ALA A 185 0.86 -5.38 -21.95
C ALA A 185 1.40 -4.25 -21.08
N TYR A 186 2.35 -4.57 -20.18
CA TYR A 186 2.94 -3.58 -19.29
C TYR A 186 3.80 -2.56 -20.04
N LYS A 187 4.65 -3.01 -20.97
CA LYS A 187 5.46 -2.11 -21.82
C LYS A 187 4.58 -1.16 -22.62
N GLU A 188 3.51 -1.67 -23.19
CA GLU A 188 2.53 -0.89 -23.93
C GLU A 188 1.85 0.14 -23.02
N TYR A 189 1.35 -0.28 -21.86
CA TYR A 189 0.72 0.61 -20.88
C TYR A 189 1.68 1.71 -20.37
N TRP A 190 2.93 1.33 -20.06
CA TRP A 190 3.95 2.26 -19.60
C TRP A 190 4.31 3.31 -20.65
N GLU A 191 4.47 2.90 -21.91
CA GLU A 191 4.71 3.85 -23.01
C GLU A 191 3.50 4.76 -23.26
N LEU A 192 2.27 4.26 -23.13
CA LEU A 192 1.07 5.09 -23.22
C LEU A 192 1.01 6.15 -22.11
N LEU A 193 1.35 5.78 -20.86
CA LEU A 193 1.44 6.71 -19.73
C LEU A 193 2.54 7.77 -19.95
N LYS A 194 3.74 7.33 -20.31
CA LYS A 194 4.90 8.20 -20.56
C LYS A 194 4.62 9.22 -21.67
N ASN A 195 3.92 8.79 -22.73
CA ASN A 195 3.55 9.64 -23.87
C ASN A 195 2.24 10.40 -23.66
N LYS A 196 1.60 10.30 -22.48
CA LYS A 196 0.32 10.94 -22.14
C LYS A 196 -0.81 10.63 -23.14
N ASN A 197 -0.79 9.43 -23.74
CA ASN A 197 -1.79 9.01 -24.73
C ASN A 197 -3.05 8.47 -24.04
N LEU A 198 -3.95 9.37 -23.66
CA LEU A 198 -5.19 9.06 -22.93
C LEU A 198 -6.18 8.18 -23.73
N GLU A 199 -6.24 8.30 -25.06
CA GLU A 199 -7.08 7.41 -25.88
C GLU A 199 -6.52 5.99 -25.94
N GLY A 200 -5.20 5.86 -26.08
CA GLY A 200 -4.53 4.56 -26.01
C GLY A 200 -4.77 3.86 -24.67
N LEU A 201 -4.71 4.60 -23.55
CA LEU A 201 -5.02 4.08 -22.21
C LEU A 201 -6.47 3.61 -22.09
N LYS A 202 -7.43 4.34 -22.69
CA LYS A 202 -8.85 3.93 -22.69
C LYS A 202 -9.10 2.66 -23.52
N ASN A 203 -8.35 2.49 -24.61
CA ASN A 203 -8.51 1.35 -25.51
C ASN A 203 -7.81 0.09 -24.99
N SER A 204 -6.68 0.22 -24.29
CA SER A 204 -6.00 -0.92 -23.69
C SER A 204 -6.83 -1.59 -22.59
N ILE A 205 -7.65 -0.84 -21.86
CA ILE A 205 -8.56 -1.36 -20.81
C ILE A 205 -9.74 -2.16 -21.39
N LYS A 206 -10.13 -1.95 -22.66
CA LYS A 206 -11.28 -2.65 -23.28
C LYS A 206 -10.94 -4.04 -23.84
N ASN A 207 -9.66 -4.35 -24.01
CA ASN A 207 -9.19 -5.57 -24.67
C ASN A 207 -8.75 -6.66 -23.70
N TYR A 208 -8.99 -6.46 -22.39
CA TYR A 208 -8.83 -7.42 -21.31
C TYR A 208 -10.17 -7.60 -20.60
#